data_AF-Q71HZ5-F1
#
_entry.id   AF-Q71HZ5-F1
#
_cell.length_a   1.000
_cell.length_b   1.000
_cell.length_c   1.000
_cell.angle_alpha   90.00
_cell.angle_beta   90.00
_cell.angle_gamma   90.00
#
_symmetry.space_group_name_H-M   'P 1'
#
loop_
_entity.id
_entity.type
_entity.pdbx_description
1 polymer ?
#
loop_
_entity_poly.entity_id
_entity_poly.type
_entity_poly.pdbx_seq_one_letter_code
_entity_poly.pdbx_strand_id
1 'polypeptide(L)' 'QLPTVSFDRPISREIPMVSCDNYGGGHLIAQTVLKRGAKEILIFCGSQQDLSPINERLRGMMDC' A
#
# COMPACT_ATOMS: atom_id res chain seq x y z
N GLN A 1 -26.59 -10.70 -13.30
CA GLN A 1 -25.44 -10.08 -12.63
C GLN A 1 -25.50 -8.58 -12.84
N LEU A 2 -25.16 -7.78 -11.83
CA LEU A 2 -24.99 -6.35 -11.99
C LEU A 2 -23.52 -6.06 -12.37
N PRO A 3 -23.26 -5.06 -13.23
CA PRO A 3 -21.91 -4.57 -13.45
C PRO A 3 -21.34 -4.02 -12.13
N THR A 4 -20.29 -4.66 -11.63
CA THR A 4 -19.67 -4.33 -10.33
C THR A 4 -18.18 -4.15 -10.50
N VAL A 5 -17.62 -3.17 -9.82
CA VAL A 5 -16.18 -2.93 -9.69
C VAL A 5 -15.86 -2.68 -8.22
N SER A 6 -14.74 -3.18 -7.73
CA SER A 6 -14.27 -2.91 -6.37
C SER A 6 -13.13 -1.89 -6.34
N PHE A 7 -12.98 -1.21 -5.21
CA PHE A 7 -11.87 -0.30 -4.95
C PHE A 7 -11.06 -0.81 -3.76
N ASP A 8 -9.74 -0.85 -3.92
CA ASP A 8 -8.72 -1.20 -2.91
C ASP A 8 -8.77 -2.59 -2.27
N ARG A 9 -9.94 -3.25 -2.23
CA ARG A 9 -10.12 -4.56 -1.63
C ARG A 9 -10.68 -5.55 -2.65
N PRO A 10 -10.04 -6.71 -2.82
CA PRO A 10 -10.58 -7.77 -3.67
C PRO A 10 -11.83 -8.35 -3.02
N ILE A 11 -12.91 -8.48 -3.80
CA ILE A 11 -14.17 -9.13 -3.35
C ILE A 11 -14.25 -10.55 -3.90
N SER A 12 -13.92 -10.73 -5.18
CA SER A 12 -13.75 -12.04 -5.83
C SER A 12 -12.80 -11.90 -7.02
N ARG A 13 -12.42 -13.01 -7.66
CA ARG A 13 -11.58 -12.98 -8.87
C ARG A 13 -12.34 -12.49 -10.11
N GLU A 14 -13.67 -12.57 -10.10
CA GLU A 14 -14.52 -12.16 -11.23
C GLU A 14 -14.91 -10.67 -11.20
N ILE A 15 -14.78 -10.00 -10.04
CA ILE A 15 -15.07 -8.57 -9.92
C ILE A 15 -13.77 -7.79 -10.20
N PRO A 16 -13.71 -6.97 -11.27
CA PRO A 16 -12.54 -6.14 -11.52
C PRO A 16 -12.31 -5.16 -10.37
N MET A 17 -11.05 -4.88 -10.08
CA MET A 17 -10.65 -4.00 -9.00
C MET A 17 -9.80 -2.85 -9.53
N VAL A 18 -10.10 -1.65 -9.05
CA VAL A 18 -9.24 -0.48 -9.21
C VAL A 18 -8.52 -0.25 -7.89
N SER A 19 -7.18 -0.18 -7.94
CA SER A 19 -6.37 0.09 -6.77
C SER A 19 -5.15 0.93 -7.14
N CYS A 20 -4.58 1.61 -6.14
CA CYS A 20 -3.30 2.29 -6.30
C CYS A 20 -2.14 1.29 -6.35
N ASP A 21 -1.03 1.71 -6.97
CA ASP A 21 0.28 1.09 -6.74
C ASP A 21 0.75 1.43 -5.31
N ASN A 22 0.33 0.59 -4.36
CA ASN A 22 0.63 0.78 -2.95
C ASN A 22 2.11 0.47 -2.62
N TYR A 23 2.75 -0.41 -3.38
CA TYR A 23 4.17 -0.73 -3.23
C TYR A 23 5.04 0.44 -3.69
N GLY A 24 4.82 0.93 -4.92
CA GLY A 24 5.51 2.11 -5.44
C GLY A 24 5.24 3.36 -4.59
N GLY A 25 4.02 3.52 -4.08
CA GLY A 25 3.68 4.55 -3.10
C GLY A 25 4.54 4.47 -1.82
N GLY A 26 4.76 3.28 -1.29
CA GLY A 26 5.67 3.05 -0.15
C GLY A 26 7.10 3.48 -0.45
N HIS A 27 7.62 3.09 -1.62
CA HIS A 27 8.97 3.47 -2.05
C HIS A 27 9.13 4.98 -2.19
N LEU A 28 8.13 5.67 -2.76
CA LEU A 28 8.11 7.13 -2.87
C LEU A 28 8.15 7.83 -1.50
N ILE A 29 7.47 7.28 -0.49
CA ILE A 29 7.52 7.81 0.88
C ILE A 29 8.93 7.66 1.45
N ALA A 30 9.52 6.46 1.38
CA ALA A 30 10.87 6.20 1.88
C ALA A 30 11.90 7.10 1.22
N GLN A 31 11.89 7.20 -0.11
CA GLN A 31 12.77 8.12 -0.83
C GLN A 31 12.61 9.57 -0.35
N THR A 32 11.38 10.02 -0.10
CA THR A 32 11.11 11.40 0.30
C THR A 32 11.67 11.70 1.69
N VAL A 33 11.49 10.80 2.65
CA VAL A 33 11.99 11.02 4.03
C VAL A 33 13.51 10.87 4.11
N LEU A 34 14.09 9.91 3.37
CA LEU A 34 15.54 9.73 3.29
C LEU A 34 16.22 10.92 2.61
N LYS A 35 15.66 11.45 1.52
CA LYS A 35 16.15 12.68 0.86
C LYS A 35 16.13 13.90 1.78
N ARG A 36 15.26 13.91 2.80
CA ARG A 36 15.21 14.97 3.83
C ARG A 36 16.17 14.72 5.00
N GLY A 37 16.97 13.66 4.95
CA GLY A 37 17.96 13.33 5.97
C GLY A 37 17.41 12.67 7.22
N ALA A 38 16.19 12.09 7.15
CA ALA A 38 15.65 11.30 8.25
C ALA A 38 16.54 10.07 8.52
N LYS A 39 16.87 9.82 9.78
CA LYS A 39 17.72 8.71 10.22
C LYS A 39 16.98 7.67 11.06
N GLU A 40 16.04 8.14 11.87
CA GLU A 40 15.17 7.33 12.72
C GLU A 40 13.74 7.51 12.23
N ILE A 41 13.13 6.45 11.70
CA ILE A 41 11.81 6.50 11.07
C ILE A 41 10.87 5.58 11.84
N LEU A 42 9.81 6.16 12.40
CA LEU A 42 8.72 5.42 13.05
C LEU A 42 7.51 5.35 12.12
N ILE A 43 6.97 4.16 11.92
CA ILE A 43 5.79 3.92 11.08
C ILE A 43 4.61 3.51 11.97
N PHE A 44 3.55 4.31 11.99
CA PHE A 44 2.28 3.94 12.60
C PHE A 44 1.36 3.34 11.53
N CYS A 45 0.96 2.09 11.71
CA CYS A 45 0.04 1.42 10.79
C CYS A 45 -1.08 0.68 11.55
N GLY A 46 -2.21 0.52 10.87
CA GLY A 46 -3.31 -0.34 11.35
C GLY A 46 -2.93 -1.82 11.30
N SER A 47 -3.86 -2.71 11.66
CA SER A 47 -3.56 -4.15 11.65
C SER A 47 -3.09 -4.62 10.27
N GLN A 48 -2.08 -5.50 10.25
CA GLN A 48 -1.53 -6.08 9.01
C GLN A 48 -2.30 -7.30 8.52
N GLN A 49 -3.43 -7.62 9.14
CA GLN A 49 -4.26 -8.76 8.78
C GLN A 49 -5.02 -8.47 7.47
N ASP A 50 -5.20 -9.52 6.66
CA ASP A 50 -6.11 -9.59 5.51
C ASP A 50 -5.87 -8.60 4.37
N LEU A 51 -4.78 -8.84 3.60
CA LEU A 51 -4.55 -8.30 2.25
C LEU A 51 -4.71 -6.77 2.15
N SER A 52 -4.51 -6.08 3.27
CA SER A 52 -4.65 -4.64 3.36
C SER A 52 -3.61 -3.97 2.47
N PRO A 53 -3.98 -2.92 1.70
CA PRO A 53 -3.04 -2.07 0.96
C PRO A 53 -1.88 -1.53 1.81
N ILE A 54 -2.07 -1.49 3.14
CA ILE A 54 -1.05 -1.10 4.12
C ILE A 54 0.19 -1.98 4.02
N ASN A 55 0.05 -3.29 3.79
CA ASN A 55 1.19 -4.21 3.79
C ASN A 55 2.16 -3.88 2.65
N GLU A 56 1.64 -3.58 1.46
CA GLU A 56 2.46 -3.19 0.31
C GLU A 56 3.11 -1.81 0.50
N ARG A 57 2.44 -0.86 1.16
CA ARG A 57 3.05 0.43 1.51
C ARG A 57 4.22 0.25 2.49
N LEU A 58 4.00 -0.57 3.52
CA LEU A 58 5.02 -0.87 4.52
C LEU A 58 6.21 -1.56 3.87
N ARG A 59 5.96 -2.58 3.04
CA ARG A 59 6.98 -3.29 2.28
C ARG A 59 7.76 -2.36 1.37
N GLY A 60 7.07 -1.53 0.57
CA GLY A 60 7.73 -0.56 -0.31
C GLY A 60 8.58 0.46 0.43
N MET A 61 8.18 0.85 1.65
CA MET A 61 9.02 1.69 2.51
C MET A 61 10.26 0.97 3.04
N MET A 62 10.15 -0.31 3.40
CA MET A 62 11.24 -1.12 3.98
C MET A 62 12.27 -1.61 2.94
N ASP A 63 11.86 -1.79 1.69
CA ASP A 63 12.73 -2.26 0.60
C ASP A 63 13.64 -1.15 0.01
N CYS A 64 13.47 0.11 0.43
CA CYS A 64 14.22 1.28 -0.05
C CYS A 64 15.51 1.52 0.76
#